data_AF-A0AA43HLC6-F1
#
_entry.id   AF-A0AA43HLC6-F1
#
_cell.length_a   1.000
_cell.length_b   1.000
_cell.length_c   1.000
_cell.angle_alpha   90.00
_cell.angle_beta   90.00
_cell.angle_gamma   90.00
#
_symmetry.space_group_name_H-M   'P 1'
#
loop_
_entity.id
_entity.type
_entity.pdbx_description
1 polymer ?
#
loop_
_entity_poly.entity_id
_entity_poly.type
_entity_poly.pdbx_seq_one_letter_code
_entity_poly.pdbx_strand_id
1 'polypeptide(L)' 'MSFRQFPAVDSNGESHIIIEFKPEASGSGHGSEATPRYELDDGRQLVRNGREFTTSGGEVRLSI' A
#
# COMPACT_ATOMS: atom_id res chain seq x y z
N MET A 1 -3.44 14.00 6.62
CA MET A 1 -3.04 12.72 5.98
C MET A 1 -3.02 12.92 4.47
N SER A 2 -2.04 12.38 3.74
CA SER A 2 -2.02 12.40 2.25
C SER A 2 -2.06 10.99 1.69
N PHE A 3 -2.55 10.79 0.46
CA PHE A 3 -2.53 9.47 -0.19
C PHE A 3 -2.11 9.56 -1.65
N ARG A 4 -1.62 8.44 -2.19
CA ARG A 4 -1.20 8.27 -3.59
C ARG A 4 -1.74 6.97 -4.13
N GLN A 5 -1.98 6.93 -5.43
CA GLN A 5 -2.48 5.74 -6.12
C GLN A 5 -1.43 5.26 -7.12
N PHE A 6 -1.22 3.95 -7.19
CA PHE A 6 -0.30 3.31 -8.11
C PHE A 6 -1.07 2.24 -8.90
N PRO A 7 -1.01 2.25 -10.24
CA PRO A 7 -1.49 1.12 -11.01
C PRO A 7 -0.59 -0.08 -10.75
N ALA A 8 -1.20 -1.24 -10.52
CA ALA A 8 -0.52 -2.49 -10.29
C ALA A 8 -1.17 -3.60 -11.11
N VAL A 9 -0.45 -4.70 -11.27
CA VAL A 9 -0.93 -5.89 -11.97
C VAL A 9 -0.74 -7.10 -11.07
N ASP A 10 -1.75 -7.95 -11.00
CA ASP A 10 -1.65 -9.21 -10.26
C ASP A 10 -0.97 -10.32 -11.09
N SER A 11 -0.89 -11.51 -10.50
CA SER A 11 -0.27 -12.68 -11.14
C SER A 11 -1.09 -13.25 -12.30
N ASN A 12 -2.37 -12.89 -12.42
CA ASN A 12 -3.27 -13.27 -13.51
C ASN A 12 -3.25 -12.25 -14.66
N GLY A 13 -2.60 -11.09 -14.48
CA GLY A 13 -2.58 -10.00 -15.44
C GLY A 13 -3.75 -9.02 -15.28
N GLU A 14 -4.51 -9.11 -14.19
CA GLU A 14 -5.59 -8.16 -13.92
C GLU A 14 -5.03 -6.85 -13.33
N SER A 15 -5.61 -5.73 -13.73
CA SER A 15 -5.18 -4.41 -13.26
C SER A 15 -5.90 -4.03 -11.97
N HIS A 16 -5.11 -3.62 -10.98
CA HIS A 16 -5.57 -3.19 -9.67
C HIS A 16 -5.00 -1.82 -9.33
N ILE A 17 -5.60 -1.11 -8.37
CA ILE A 17 -5.04 0.13 -7.85
C ILE A 17 -4.57 -0.07 -6.42
N ILE A 18 -3.30 0.23 -6.17
CA ILE A 18 -2.73 0.28 -4.83
C ILE A 18 -2.82 1.71 -4.32
N ILE A 19 -3.40 1.89 -3.14
CA ILE A 19 -3.52 3.16 -2.44
C ILE A 19 -2.51 3.20 -1.30
N GLU A 20 -1.55 4.11 -1.37
CA GLU A 20 -0.58 4.39 -0.30
C GLU A 20 -1.06 5.57 0.54
N PHE A 21 -1.37 5.31 1.80
CA PHE A 21 -1.71 6.32 2.80
C PHE A 21 -0.45 6.74 3.55
N LYS A 22 -0.07 8.01 3.40
CA LYS A 22 1.02 8.61 4.17
C LYS A 22 0.46 9.44 5.32
N PRO A 23 0.87 9.13 6.56
CA PRO A 23 0.60 10.00 7.69
C PRO A 23 1.23 11.38 7.41
N GLU A 24 0.55 12.45 7.81
CA GLU A 24 1.16 13.77 7.74
C GLU A 24 2.24 13.85 8.81
N ALA A 25 3.48 14.14 8.39
CA ALA A 25 4.57 14.46 9.30
C ALA A 25 4.35 15.89 9.84
N SER A 26 3.32 16.08 10.65
CA SER A 26 3.14 17.32 11.40
C SER A 26 4.15 17.29 12.56
N GLY A 27 5.06 18.26 12.55
CA GLY A 27 6.30 18.25 13.29
C GLY A 27 6.19 18.13 14.82
N SER A 28 7.35 17.78 15.38
CA SER A 28 7.76 17.95 16.78
C SER A 28 7.10 17.01 17.80
N GLY A 29 7.82 15.92 18.10
CA GLY A 29 7.67 15.19 19.37
C GLY A 29 7.53 13.69 19.22
N HIS A 30 8.65 12.98 19.42
CA HIS A 30 8.71 11.53 19.68
C HIS A 30 8.09 10.58 18.64
N GLY A 31 8.95 10.09 17.73
CA GLY A 31 9.29 8.66 17.76
C GLY A 31 8.29 7.66 17.18
N SER A 32 7.48 8.02 16.20
CA SER A 32 6.94 7.03 15.28
C SER A 32 7.05 7.57 13.87
N GLU A 33 8.09 7.15 13.16
CA GLU A 33 8.10 7.16 11.69
C GLU A 33 6.91 6.33 11.24
N ALA A 34 5.75 6.96 11.16
CA ALA A 34 4.51 6.26 10.89
C ALA A 34 4.62 5.72 9.46
N THR A 35 4.79 4.41 9.36
CA THR A 35 5.02 3.72 8.11
C THR A 35 3.80 3.87 7.21
N PRO A 36 3.99 4.08 5.89
CA PRO A 36 2.86 4.14 4.97
C PRO A 36 2.02 2.87 5.02
N ARG A 37 0.70 3.02 5.04
CA ARG A 37 -0.25 1.91 4.91
C ARG A 37 -0.63 1.76 3.45
N TYR A 38 -0.72 0.52 2.96
CA TYR A 38 -1.10 0.22 1.59
C TYR A 38 -2.41 -0.57 1.57
N GLU A 39 -3.28 -0.24 0.63
CA GLU A 39 -4.56 -0.93 0.43
C GLU A 39 -4.85 -1.09 -1.06
N LEU A 40 -5.66 -2.08 -1.40
CA LEU A 40 -6.32 -2.19 -2.70
C LEU A 40 -7.49 -1.21 -2.82
N ASP A 41 -8.00 -1.00 -4.03
CA ASP A 41 -9.21 -0.20 -4.27
C ASP A 41 -10.47 -0.80 -3.62
N ASP A 42 -10.47 -2.12 -3.39
CA ASP A 42 -11.49 -2.84 -2.63
C ASP A 42 -11.35 -2.71 -1.10
N GLY A 43 -10.30 -2.03 -0.62
CA GLY A 43 -10.04 -1.79 0.81
C GLY A 43 -9.26 -2.89 1.52
N ARG A 44 -8.82 -3.96 0.82
CA ARG A 44 -7.95 -4.98 1.42
C ARG A 44 -6.57 -4.41 1.73
N GLN A 45 -6.06 -4.67 2.92
CA GLN A 45 -4.71 -4.25 3.32
C GLN A 45 -3.62 -5.03 2.60
N LEU A 46 -2.58 -4.30 2.18
CA LEU A 46 -1.42 -4.82 1.49
C LEU A 46 -0.16 -4.67 2.35
N VAL A 47 0.65 -5.71 2.35
CA VAL A 47 2.02 -5.73 2.87
C VAL A 47 2.97 -5.47 1.71
N ARG A 48 3.77 -4.41 1.82
CA ARG A 48 4.79 -4.06 0.83
C ARG A 48 6.06 -4.85 1.08
N ASN A 49 6.56 -5.55 0.06
CA ASN A 49 7.86 -6.19 0.01
C ASN A 49 8.65 -5.65 -1.19
N GLY A 50 9.34 -4.52 -1.01
CA GLY A 50 10.08 -3.86 -2.08
C GLY A 50 9.17 -3.25 -3.16
N ARG A 51 9.09 -3.91 -4.33
CA ARG A 51 8.20 -3.52 -5.44
C ARG A 51 6.94 -4.37 -5.52
N GLU A 52 6.79 -5.29 -4.60
CA GLU A 52 5.69 -6.24 -4.57
C GLU A 52 4.76 -5.91 -3.41
N PHE A 53 3.47 -6.17 -3.60
CA PHE A 53 2.45 -5.93 -2.60
C PHE A 53 1.57 -7.15 -2.50
N THR A 54 1.38 -7.64 -1.29
CA THR A 54 0.60 -8.86 -1.05
C THR A 54 -0.48 -8.59 -0.03
N THR A 55 -1.69 -9.05 -0.28
CA THR A 55 -2.76 -8.99 0.74
C THR A 55 -2.34 -9.73 2.01
N SER A 56 -2.81 -9.30 3.18
CA SER A 56 -2.47 -9.95 4.47
C SER A 56 -2.75 -11.47 4.49
N GLY A 57 -3.72 -11.95 3.71
CA GLY A 57 -4.03 -13.38 3.55
C GLY A 57 -3.21 -14.13 2.49
N GLY A 58 -2.34 -13.45 1.74
CA GLY A 58 -1.55 -14.05 0.66
C GLY A 58 -2.32 -14.35 -0.64
N GLU A 59 -3.60 -13.99 -0.71
CA GLU A 59 -4.51 -14.32 -1.82
C GLU A 59 -4.16 -13.59 -3.11
N VAL A 60 -3.76 -12.32 -3.01
CA VAL A 60 -3.40 -11.50 -4.16
C VAL A 60 -2.01 -10.95 -3.96
N ARG A 61 -1.20 -11.10 -5.01
CA ARG A 61 0.14 -10.53 -5.14
C ARG A 61 0.17 -9.62 -6.36
N LEU A 62 0.57 -8.39 -6.11
CA LEU A 62 0.60 -7.29 -7.06
C LEU A 62 2.03 -6.82 -7.26
N SER A 63 2.30 -6.32 -8.46
CA SER A 63 3.57 -5.71 -8.82
C SER A 63 3.35 -4.39 -9.56
N ILE A 64 4.29 -3.45 -9.36
CA ILE A 64 4.32 -2.11 -9.99
C ILE A 64 5.63 -1.88 -10.74
#